data_AF-A0A1J4Z4I5-F1
#
_entry.id   AF-A0A1J4Z4I5-F1
#
_cell.length_a   1.000
_cell.length_b   1.000
_cell.length_c   1.000
_cell.angle_alpha   90.00
_cell.angle_beta   90.00
_cell.angle_gamma   90.00
#
_symmetry.space_group_name_H-M   'P 1'
#
loop_
_entity.id
_entity.type
_entity.pdbx_description
1 polymer ?
#
loop_
_entity_poly.entity_id
_entity_poly.type
_entity_poly.pdbx_seq_one_letter_code
_entity_poly.pdbx_strand_id
1 'polypeptide(L)'
;MMDELSSEDLFRLNVLLAENLKAIRIDETAQALHALTSQGEASMPLHPNCRPDTYFRLLREHLSGHVLGSPGGYPVYLSRWTRHGQLASDDLGQLLLIGEPEAVTAVAYSPALTDELAGYAWWAMPTIENARLMLAREAVAKGRMGAVLTDFLLEHLPFLQQDHLAIMDTVTALLQAGTLSQAQREAIWRRGKQQNSYYVAFLERCPNELLGMDFVEACIDILGRPETQEVVSRTLDAIGRHFTATVGAAPEETPASLNRLARVSAALTDPIFARSSAIGSLMRRKIDPVTTSILADLELLKK
;
A
#
# COMPACT_ATOMS: atom_id res chain seq x y z
N MET A 1 -2.82 0.17 -43.73
CA MET A 1 -2.18 1.43 -43.32
C MET A 1 -1.27 1.09 -42.16
N MET A 2 -0.01 1.52 -42.18
CA MET A 2 0.82 1.46 -40.98
C MET A 2 0.18 2.41 -39.97
N ASP A 3 -0.25 1.88 -38.83
CA ASP A 3 -0.70 2.71 -37.72
C ASP A 3 0.56 3.30 -37.10
N GLU A 4 0.85 4.56 -37.41
CA GLU A 4 2.00 5.33 -36.91
C GLU A 4 1.52 6.63 -36.26
N LEU A 5 2.32 7.18 -35.35
CA LEU A 5 2.05 8.51 -34.77
C LEU A 5 2.06 9.59 -35.86
N SER A 6 1.30 10.67 -35.66
CA SER A 6 1.33 11.82 -36.57
C SER A 6 2.74 12.41 -36.66
N SER A 7 3.16 12.89 -37.84
CA SER A 7 4.50 13.50 -37.99
C SER A 7 4.71 14.69 -37.07
N GLU A 8 3.64 15.43 -36.76
CA GLU A 8 3.65 16.57 -35.84
C GLU A 8 3.90 16.13 -34.39
N ASP A 9 3.16 15.13 -33.89
CA ASP A 9 3.35 14.63 -32.53
C ASP A 9 4.71 13.93 -32.39
N LEU A 10 5.14 13.17 -33.39
CA LEU A 10 6.44 12.50 -33.40
C LEU A 10 7.59 13.53 -33.35
N PHE A 11 7.48 14.63 -34.09
CA PHE A 11 8.46 15.72 -34.02
C PHE A 11 8.50 16.35 -32.62
N ARG A 12 7.34 16.72 -32.05
CA ARG A 12 7.25 17.29 -30.70
C ARG A 12 7.80 16.36 -29.64
N LEU A 13 7.49 15.07 -29.75
CA LEU A 13 7.96 14.04 -28.83
C LEU A 13 9.48 13.91 -28.88
N ASN A 14 10.09 13.89 -30.07
CA ASN A 14 11.54 13.84 -30.20
C ASN A 14 12.24 15.08 -29.65
N VAL A 15 11.63 16.27 -29.79
CA VAL A 15 12.13 17.50 -29.16
C VAL A 15 12.07 17.37 -27.64
N LEU A 16 10.96 16.87 -27.10
CA LEU A 16 10.78 16.68 -25.66
C LEU A 16 11.76 15.64 -25.09
N LEU A 17 11.97 14.52 -25.80
CA LEU A 17 12.87 13.45 -25.40
C LEU A 17 14.36 13.83 -25.48
N ALA A 18 14.70 14.92 -26.15
CA ALA A 18 16.06 15.46 -26.13
C ALA A 18 16.41 16.22 -24.83
N GLU A 19 15.40 16.55 -24.02
CA GLU A 19 15.58 17.22 -22.73
C GLU A 19 15.93 16.25 -21.60
N ASN A 20 16.39 16.78 -20.46
CA ASN A 20 16.64 15.97 -19.25
C ASN A 20 15.33 15.70 -18.49
N LEU A 21 14.61 14.67 -18.93
CA LEU A 21 13.33 14.24 -18.36
C LEU A 21 13.51 13.43 -17.07
N LYS A 22 12.56 13.59 -16.14
CA LYS A 22 12.49 12.87 -14.85
C LYS A 22 11.30 11.91 -14.77
N ALA A 23 10.16 12.29 -15.36
CA ALA A 23 8.96 11.47 -15.45
C ALA A 23 8.07 11.95 -16.60
N ILE A 24 7.25 11.05 -17.13
CA ILE A 24 6.20 11.32 -18.12
C ILE A 24 4.87 10.79 -17.60
N ARG A 25 3.82 11.60 -17.78
CA ARG A 25 2.43 11.25 -17.49
C ARG A 25 1.58 11.52 -18.73
N ILE A 26 0.80 10.55 -19.15
CA ILE A 26 -0.14 10.68 -20.27
C ILE A 26 -1.54 10.86 -19.70
N ASP A 27 -2.20 11.95 -20.08
CA ASP A 27 -3.63 12.16 -19.84
C ASP A 27 -4.39 11.79 -21.12
N GLU A 28 -4.93 10.58 -21.15
CA GLU A 28 -5.68 10.08 -22.31
C GLU A 28 -7.00 10.82 -22.54
N THR A 29 -7.60 11.35 -21.46
CA THR A 29 -8.90 12.05 -21.52
C THR A 29 -8.70 13.46 -22.06
N ALA A 30 -7.70 14.17 -21.56
CA ALA A 30 -7.32 15.50 -22.04
C ALA A 30 -6.50 15.46 -23.33
N GLN A 31 -6.07 14.26 -23.77
CA GLN A 31 -5.18 14.05 -24.91
C GLN A 31 -3.92 14.92 -24.82
N ALA A 32 -3.22 14.80 -23.68
CA ALA A 32 -2.02 15.55 -23.41
C ALA A 32 -0.93 14.66 -22.81
N LEU A 33 0.32 14.94 -23.17
CA LEU A 33 1.50 14.38 -22.51
C LEU A 33 2.12 15.47 -21.65
N HIS A 34 2.34 15.14 -20.38
CA HIS A 34 3.07 15.96 -19.42
C HIS A 34 4.41 15.33 -19.13
N ALA A 35 5.44 16.15 -19.03
CA ALA A 35 6.77 15.70 -18.67
C ALA A 35 7.36 16.59 -17.57
N LEU A 36 7.94 15.94 -16.58
CA LEU A 36 8.70 16.61 -15.54
C LEU A 36 10.16 16.72 -16.00
N THR A 37 10.69 17.92 -16.04
CA THR A 37 12.08 18.21 -16.45
C THR A 37 12.86 18.80 -15.28
N SER A 38 14.18 18.94 -15.43
CA SER A 38 15.00 19.67 -14.46
C SER A 38 14.62 21.15 -14.27
N GLN A 39 13.91 21.77 -15.23
CA GLN A 39 13.52 23.19 -15.19
C GLN A 39 12.04 23.40 -14.81
N GLY A 40 11.27 22.32 -14.63
CA GLY A 40 9.84 22.37 -14.34
C GLY A 40 9.02 21.46 -15.25
N GLU A 41 7.71 21.69 -15.26
CA GLU A 41 6.79 20.91 -16.09
C GLU A 41 6.73 21.43 -17.52
N ALA A 42 6.80 20.49 -18.47
CA ALA A 42 6.51 20.71 -19.88
C ALA A 42 5.25 19.90 -20.26
N SER A 43 4.52 20.36 -21.26
CA SER A 43 3.37 19.63 -21.79
C SER A 43 3.27 19.79 -23.29
N MET A 44 2.78 18.75 -23.96
CA MET A 44 2.40 18.82 -25.37
C MET A 44 1.00 18.23 -25.59
N PRO A 45 0.16 18.88 -26.41
CA PRO A 45 -1.09 18.28 -26.88
C PRO A 45 -0.80 17.10 -27.81
N LEU A 46 -1.63 16.06 -27.72
CA LEU A 46 -1.58 14.86 -28.53
C LEU A 46 -2.71 14.90 -29.57
N HIS A 47 -2.42 14.49 -30.80
CA HIS A 47 -3.37 14.49 -31.91
C HIS A 47 -3.56 13.07 -32.46
N PRO A 48 -4.44 12.26 -31.83
CA PRO A 48 -4.72 10.92 -32.31
C PRO A 48 -5.17 10.90 -33.77
N ASN A 49 -4.36 10.28 -34.62
CA ASN A 49 -4.62 10.10 -36.05
C ASN A 49 -5.20 8.70 -36.39
N CYS A 50 -5.41 7.88 -35.36
CA CYS A 50 -6.01 6.55 -35.44
C CYS A 50 -6.92 6.31 -34.22
N ARG A 51 -7.36 5.06 -34.00
CA ARG A 51 -8.17 4.73 -32.82
C ARG A 51 -7.39 5.07 -31.53
N PRO A 52 -8.01 5.69 -30.50
CA PRO A 52 -7.32 6.11 -29.29
C PRO A 52 -6.44 5.02 -28.64
N ASP A 53 -6.98 3.82 -28.45
CA ASP A 53 -6.22 2.69 -27.87
C ASP A 53 -4.97 2.33 -28.69
N THR A 54 -5.09 2.36 -30.02
CA THR A 54 -3.97 2.14 -30.95
C THR A 54 -2.96 3.26 -30.83
N TYR A 55 -3.42 4.52 -30.80
CA TYR A 55 -2.55 5.68 -30.71
C TYR A 55 -1.73 5.69 -29.42
N PHE A 56 -2.36 5.51 -28.26
CA PHE A 56 -1.64 5.52 -27.00
C PHE A 56 -0.70 4.33 -26.86
N ARG A 57 -1.08 3.15 -27.37
CA ARG A 57 -0.15 2.02 -27.46
C ARG A 57 1.09 2.37 -28.28
N LEU A 58 0.95 3.01 -29.45
CA LEU A 58 2.08 3.44 -30.28
C LEU A 58 2.92 4.52 -29.59
N LEU A 59 2.29 5.44 -28.86
CA LEU A 59 2.97 6.46 -28.08
C LEU A 59 3.86 5.83 -26.99
N ARG A 60 3.32 4.88 -26.23
CA ARG A 60 4.05 4.12 -25.21
C ARG A 60 5.15 3.24 -25.81
N GLU A 61 4.90 2.63 -26.97
CA GLU A 61 5.91 1.91 -27.75
C GLU A 61 7.08 2.82 -28.13
N HIS A 62 6.82 4.05 -28.57
CA HIS A 62 7.85 5.03 -28.93
C HIS A 62 8.66 5.47 -27.71
N LEU A 63 7.98 5.82 -26.62
CA LEU A 63 8.62 6.19 -25.34
C LEU A 63 9.50 5.05 -24.82
N SER A 64 8.96 3.83 -24.79
CA SER A 64 9.70 2.64 -24.37
C SER A 64 10.92 2.37 -25.26
N GLY A 65 10.78 2.52 -26.58
CA GLY A 65 11.88 2.34 -27.53
C GLY A 65 13.02 3.35 -27.32
N HIS A 66 12.69 4.60 -27.01
CA HIS A 66 13.66 5.63 -26.69
C HIS A 66 14.44 5.31 -25.41
N VAL A 67 13.73 4.92 -24.36
CA VAL A 67 14.27 4.63 -23.03
C VAL A 67 15.12 3.36 -23.02
N LEU A 68 14.64 2.29 -23.67
CA LEU A 68 15.24 0.95 -23.60
C LEU A 68 16.20 0.64 -24.76
N GLY A 69 16.36 1.54 -25.73
CA GLY A 69 17.28 1.39 -26.85
C GLY A 69 16.95 0.26 -27.83
N SER A 70 15.71 -0.27 -27.82
CA SER A 70 15.27 -1.34 -28.72
C SER A 70 13.93 -1.01 -29.39
N PRO A 71 13.89 -0.84 -30.72
CA PRO A 71 12.64 -0.63 -31.44
C PRO A 71 11.76 -1.89 -31.34
N GLY A 72 10.57 -1.76 -30.73
CA GLY A 72 9.58 -2.84 -30.58
C GLY A 72 9.51 -3.51 -29.19
N GLY A 73 10.04 -2.86 -28.13
CA GLY A 73 10.16 -3.44 -26.78
C GLY A 73 8.87 -3.57 -25.96
N TYR A 74 7.74 -3.06 -26.43
CA TYR A 74 6.50 -3.07 -25.66
C TYR A 74 5.51 -4.11 -26.21
N PRO A 75 4.85 -4.96 -25.39
CA PRO A 75 4.91 -5.13 -23.94
C PRO A 75 5.93 -6.22 -23.47
N VAL A 76 6.79 -6.70 -24.38
CA VAL A 76 7.70 -7.83 -24.12
C VAL A 76 8.72 -7.53 -23.00
N TYR A 77 9.08 -6.26 -22.77
CA TYR A 77 10.02 -5.90 -21.73
C TYR A 77 9.41 -5.77 -20.33
N LEU A 78 8.18 -5.25 -20.16
CA LEU A 78 7.51 -5.23 -18.84
C LEU A 78 7.33 -6.63 -18.26
N SER A 79 7.03 -7.61 -19.13
CA SER A 79 6.89 -9.03 -18.76
C SER A 79 8.23 -9.74 -18.46
N ARG A 80 9.37 -9.24 -18.97
CA ARG A 80 10.72 -9.72 -18.62
C ARG A 80 11.26 -9.03 -17.36
N TRP A 81 10.96 -7.75 -17.19
CA TRP A 81 11.34 -6.94 -16.02
C TRP A 81 10.70 -7.44 -14.73
N THR A 82 9.41 -7.77 -14.77
CA THR A 82 8.70 -8.43 -13.65
C THR A 82 9.26 -9.81 -13.30
N ARG A 83 9.94 -10.50 -14.24
CA ARG A 83 10.55 -11.82 -14.02
C ARG A 83 12.00 -11.78 -13.51
N HIS A 84 12.77 -10.73 -13.79
CA HIS A 84 14.19 -10.68 -13.43
C HIS A 84 14.49 -10.15 -12.02
N GLY A 85 13.48 -9.75 -11.24
CA GLY A 85 13.52 -9.69 -9.76
C GLY A 85 14.50 -8.69 -9.11
N GLN A 86 15.44 -8.13 -9.86
CA GLN A 86 16.43 -7.16 -9.38
C GLN A 86 16.60 -6.08 -10.44
N LEU A 87 15.88 -4.98 -10.27
CA LEU A 87 16.20 -3.74 -10.97
C LEU A 87 17.50 -3.22 -10.40
N ALA A 88 18.52 -3.05 -11.25
CA ALA A 88 19.66 -2.22 -10.88
C ALA A 88 19.12 -0.82 -10.56
N SER A 89 19.62 -0.19 -9.49
CA SER A 89 19.15 1.14 -9.04
C SER A 89 19.20 2.20 -10.14
N ASP A 90 20.14 2.07 -11.06
CA ASP A 90 20.48 3.09 -12.06
C ASP A 90 19.41 3.20 -13.17
N ASP A 91 18.64 2.13 -13.40
CA ASP A 91 17.61 2.08 -14.45
C ASP A 91 16.18 2.34 -13.92
N LEU A 92 16.00 2.50 -12.60
CA LEU A 92 14.67 2.61 -12.01
C LEU A 92 13.94 3.88 -12.45
N GLY A 93 14.65 4.99 -12.57
CA GLY A 93 14.07 6.27 -13.02
C GLY A 93 13.61 6.25 -14.47
N GLN A 94 14.24 5.43 -15.32
CA GLN A 94 13.89 5.29 -16.73
C GLN A 94 12.47 4.75 -16.94
N LEU A 95 11.98 3.91 -16.02
CA LEU A 95 10.60 3.43 -16.05
C LEU A 95 9.56 4.55 -15.99
N LEU A 96 9.87 5.65 -15.31
CA LEU A 96 8.96 6.79 -15.19
C LEU A 96 8.84 7.57 -16.52
N LEU A 97 9.69 7.29 -17.50
CA LEU A 97 9.64 7.92 -18.83
C LEU A 97 8.79 7.13 -19.83
N ILE A 98 8.27 5.96 -19.47
CA ILE A 98 7.49 5.11 -20.39
C ILE A 98 6.05 5.64 -20.54
N GLY A 99 5.56 6.46 -19.60
CA GLY A 99 4.20 6.97 -19.60
C GLY A 99 3.14 5.91 -19.22
N GLU A 100 3.58 4.83 -18.57
CA GLU A 100 2.72 3.71 -18.18
C GLU A 100 2.42 3.68 -16.69
N PRO A 101 1.13 3.57 -16.28
CA PRO A 101 0.75 3.42 -14.88
C PRO A 101 1.47 2.25 -14.18
N GLU A 102 1.56 1.09 -14.83
CA GLU A 102 2.21 -0.10 -14.28
C GLU A 102 3.70 0.10 -14.03
N ALA A 103 4.36 0.90 -14.88
CA ALA A 103 5.77 1.24 -14.69
C ALA A 103 5.96 2.13 -13.45
N VAL A 104 5.07 3.11 -13.23
CA VAL A 104 5.08 3.95 -12.03
C VAL A 104 4.83 3.11 -10.77
N THR A 105 3.87 2.18 -10.80
CA THR A 105 3.61 1.25 -9.69
C THR A 105 4.82 0.36 -9.40
N ALA A 106 5.49 -0.15 -10.44
CA ALA A 106 6.71 -0.96 -10.28
C ALA A 106 7.84 -0.16 -9.61
N VAL A 107 7.99 1.12 -9.95
CA VAL A 107 8.93 2.03 -9.28
C VAL A 107 8.56 2.22 -7.81
N ALA A 108 7.29 2.52 -7.51
CA ALA A 108 6.80 2.69 -6.15
C ALA A 108 7.00 1.42 -5.27
N TYR A 109 6.92 0.24 -5.88
CA TYR A 109 7.13 -1.03 -5.21
C TYR A 109 8.62 -1.40 -5.01
N SER A 110 9.54 -0.79 -5.76
CA SER A 110 10.95 -1.19 -5.79
C SER A 110 11.62 -1.08 -4.41
N PRO A 111 12.37 -2.11 -3.97
CA PRO A 111 13.22 -1.99 -2.78
C PRO A 111 14.33 -0.94 -2.90
N ALA A 112 14.73 -0.60 -4.15
CA ALA A 112 15.75 0.41 -4.44
C ALA A 112 15.17 1.84 -4.58
N LEU A 113 13.89 2.05 -4.24
CA LEU A 113 13.25 3.35 -4.32
C LEU A 113 13.94 4.38 -3.40
N THR A 114 14.35 5.50 -3.99
CA THR A 114 14.88 6.66 -3.27
C THR A 114 13.79 7.70 -3.02
N ASP A 115 14.01 8.63 -2.08
CA ASP A 115 13.09 9.75 -1.82
C ASP A 115 12.88 10.63 -3.06
N GLU A 116 13.93 10.84 -3.87
CA GLU A 116 13.86 11.61 -5.11
C GLU A 116 12.97 10.93 -6.15
N LEU A 117 13.21 9.64 -6.42
CA LEU A 117 12.40 8.87 -7.36
C LEU A 117 10.95 8.73 -6.89
N ALA A 118 10.72 8.64 -5.57
CA ALA A 118 9.37 8.67 -5.01
C ALA A 118 8.66 10.00 -5.33
N GLY A 119 9.38 11.12 -5.34
CA GLY A 119 8.82 12.41 -5.77
C GLY A 119 8.37 12.41 -7.23
N TYR A 120 9.17 11.82 -8.13
CA TYR A 120 8.83 11.71 -9.56
C TYR A 120 7.67 10.72 -9.80
N ALA A 121 7.67 9.58 -9.12
CA ALA A 121 6.57 8.61 -9.18
C ALA A 121 5.26 9.21 -8.63
N TRP A 122 5.35 9.96 -7.52
CA TRP A 122 4.22 10.68 -6.94
C TRP A 122 3.65 11.72 -7.88
N TRP A 123 4.51 12.51 -8.54
CA TRP A 123 4.10 13.48 -9.55
C TRP A 123 3.37 12.81 -10.72
N ALA A 124 3.87 11.66 -11.18
CA ALA A 124 3.27 10.94 -12.29
C ALA A 124 1.92 10.30 -11.93
N MET A 125 1.79 9.72 -10.73
CA MET A 125 0.59 8.99 -10.31
C MET A 125 0.35 9.07 -8.79
N PRO A 126 -0.32 10.13 -8.30
CA PRO A 126 -0.58 10.35 -6.88
C PRO A 126 -1.80 9.57 -6.39
N THR A 127 -1.64 8.27 -6.11
CA THR A 127 -2.72 7.39 -5.62
C THR A 127 -2.48 6.93 -4.18
N ILE A 128 -3.55 6.54 -3.47
CA ILE A 128 -3.46 5.96 -2.12
C ILE A 128 -2.58 4.70 -2.12
N GLU A 129 -2.69 3.85 -3.14
CA GLU A 129 -1.86 2.66 -3.32
C GLU A 129 -0.37 3.02 -3.33
N ASN A 130 0.03 3.95 -4.22
CA ASN A 130 1.42 4.39 -4.35
C ASN A 130 1.92 5.07 -3.09
N ALA A 131 1.10 5.92 -2.46
CA ALA A 131 1.47 6.57 -1.21
C ALA A 131 1.81 5.55 -0.12
N ARG A 132 0.99 4.51 0.06
CA ARG A 132 1.25 3.43 1.02
C ARG A 132 2.54 2.68 0.70
N LEU A 133 2.72 2.27 -0.56
CA LEU A 133 3.90 1.52 -1.00
C LEU A 133 5.20 2.31 -0.82
N MET A 134 5.21 3.57 -1.26
CA MET A 134 6.38 4.44 -1.14
C MET A 134 6.69 4.77 0.32
N LEU A 135 5.66 5.11 1.13
CA LEU A 135 5.86 5.47 2.53
C LEU A 135 6.36 4.30 3.39
N ALA A 136 6.11 3.05 2.99
CA ALA A 136 6.66 1.87 3.67
C ALA A 136 8.19 1.74 3.52
N ARG A 137 8.82 2.50 2.61
CA ARG A 137 10.27 2.51 2.41
C ARG A 137 10.93 3.51 3.35
N GLU A 138 11.92 3.03 4.12
CA GLU A 138 12.65 3.86 5.09
C GLU A 138 13.31 5.09 4.44
N ALA A 139 13.88 4.93 3.23
CA ALA A 139 14.50 6.02 2.48
C ALA A 139 13.51 7.16 2.16
N VAL A 140 12.24 6.83 1.89
CA VAL A 140 11.17 7.78 1.59
C VAL A 140 10.58 8.34 2.89
N ALA A 141 10.31 7.48 3.87
CA ALA A 141 9.74 7.89 5.16
C ALA A 141 10.61 8.90 5.91
N LYS A 142 11.95 8.73 5.85
CA LYS A 142 12.93 9.66 6.43
C LYS A 142 13.27 10.85 5.53
N GLY A 143 12.83 10.82 4.28
CA GLY A 143 13.09 11.86 3.28
C GLY A 143 12.01 12.95 3.26
N ARG A 144 12.05 13.79 2.24
CA ARG A 144 11.09 14.89 2.05
C ARG A 144 9.68 14.35 1.75
N MET A 145 9.59 13.25 1.00
CA MET A 145 8.29 12.69 0.61
C MET A 145 7.54 12.05 1.77
N GLY A 146 8.24 11.61 2.82
CA GLY A 146 7.61 11.02 4.01
C GLY A 146 6.47 11.87 4.58
N ALA A 147 6.71 13.16 4.80
CA ALA A 147 5.69 14.09 5.29
C ALA A 147 4.55 14.30 4.27
N VAL A 148 4.90 14.50 2.99
CA VAL A 148 3.92 14.71 1.91
C VAL A 148 2.94 13.54 1.79
N LEU A 149 3.47 12.31 1.79
CA LEU A 149 2.66 11.10 1.68
C LEU A 149 1.86 10.84 2.96
N THR A 150 2.41 11.17 4.13
CA THR A 150 1.71 11.05 5.42
C THR A 150 0.50 11.97 5.44
N ASP A 151 0.66 13.25 5.09
CA ASP A 151 -0.43 14.23 5.08
C ASP A 151 -1.51 13.83 4.08
N PHE A 152 -1.11 13.39 2.87
CA PHE A 152 -2.02 12.88 1.86
C PHE A 152 -2.85 11.70 2.40
N LEU A 153 -2.21 10.68 2.98
CA LEU A 153 -2.90 9.51 3.50
C LEU A 153 -3.82 9.86 4.68
N LEU A 154 -3.44 10.79 5.54
CA LEU A 154 -4.29 11.26 6.66
C LEU A 154 -5.55 11.99 6.17
N GLU A 155 -5.41 12.83 5.14
CA GLU A 155 -6.53 13.51 4.50
C GLU A 155 -7.49 12.51 3.84
N HIS A 156 -6.95 11.45 3.23
CA HIS A 156 -7.74 10.46 2.49
C HIS A 156 -8.32 9.33 3.35
N LEU A 157 -7.74 9.06 4.52
CA LEU A 157 -8.14 7.97 5.41
C LEU A 157 -9.64 7.94 5.77
N PRO A 158 -10.31 9.07 6.09
CA PRO A 158 -11.76 9.08 6.35
C PRO A 158 -12.62 8.63 5.16
N PHE A 159 -12.12 8.77 3.93
CA PHE A 159 -12.86 8.45 2.71
C PHE A 159 -12.80 6.96 2.34
N LEU A 160 -11.94 6.17 3.01
CA LEU A 160 -11.92 4.71 2.82
C LEU A 160 -13.18 4.03 3.37
N GLN A 161 -13.91 4.68 4.27
CA GLN A 161 -15.23 4.26 4.79
C GLN A 161 -15.29 2.78 5.20
N GLN A 162 -15.83 1.90 4.35
CA GLN A 162 -16.06 0.47 4.63
C GLN A 162 -14.97 -0.45 4.05
N ASP A 163 -13.93 0.10 3.41
CA ASP A 163 -12.78 -0.69 2.97
C ASP A 163 -11.84 -0.96 4.15
N HIS A 164 -12.23 -1.94 4.96
CA HIS A 164 -11.51 -2.33 6.18
C HIS A 164 -10.06 -2.72 5.90
N LEU A 165 -9.78 -3.39 4.78
CA LEU A 165 -8.43 -3.77 4.39
C LEU A 165 -7.59 -2.54 4.05
N ALA A 166 -8.13 -1.64 3.21
CA ALA A 166 -7.44 -0.40 2.88
C ALA A 166 -7.17 0.46 4.10
N ILE A 167 -8.10 0.54 5.06
CA ILE A 167 -7.91 1.24 6.33
C ILE A 167 -6.75 0.64 7.13
N MET A 168 -6.75 -0.68 7.34
CA MET A 168 -5.69 -1.35 8.11
C MET A 168 -4.32 -1.14 7.47
N ASP A 169 -4.22 -1.27 6.15
CA ASP A 169 -2.96 -1.12 5.42
C ASP A 169 -2.49 0.34 5.40
N THR A 170 -3.41 1.30 5.30
CA THR A 170 -3.09 2.73 5.39
C THR A 170 -2.57 3.10 6.78
N VAL A 171 -3.27 2.70 7.83
CA VAL A 171 -2.84 2.96 9.21
C VAL A 171 -1.51 2.25 9.50
N THR A 172 -1.33 1.04 8.99
CA THR A 172 -0.06 0.31 9.09
C THR A 172 1.10 1.08 8.47
N ALA A 173 0.94 1.58 7.23
CA ALA A 173 1.95 2.37 6.55
C ALA A 173 2.29 3.65 7.34
N LEU A 174 1.26 4.36 7.83
CA LEU A 174 1.43 5.58 8.63
C LEU A 174 2.17 5.32 9.95
N LEU A 175 1.84 4.24 10.66
CA LEU A 175 2.51 3.85 11.90
C LEU A 175 3.97 3.44 11.65
N GLN A 176 4.22 2.67 10.58
CA GLN A 176 5.56 2.22 10.22
C GLN A 176 6.47 3.37 9.78
N ALA A 177 5.92 4.40 9.13
CA ALA A 177 6.68 5.57 8.70
C ALA A 177 7.31 6.34 9.86
N GLY A 178 6.67 6.33 11.03
CA GLY A 178 7.14 7.05 12.21
C GLY A 178 7.08 8.58 12.09
N THR A 179 6.35 9.10 11.09
CA THR A 179 6.21 10.54 10.78
C THR A 179 5.03 11.20 11.51
N LEU A 180 4.13 10.40 12.11
CA LEU A 180 2.95 10.89 12.81
C LEU A 180 3.32 11.64 14.09
N SER A 181 2.72 12.82 14.28
CA SER A 181 2.67 13.46 15.59
C SER A 181 1.79 12.68 16.56
N GLN A 182 2.01 12.88 17.86
CA GLN A 182 1.20 12.29 18.91
C GLN A 182 -0.31 12.59 18.74
N ALA A 183 -0.65 13.84 18.38
CA ALA A 183 -2.03 14.25 18.15
C ALA A 183 -2.67 13.53 16.94
N GLN A 184 -1.93 13.34 15.84
CA GLN A 184 -2.40 12.58 14.69
C GLN A 184 -2.61 11.11 15.06
N ARG A 185 -1.67 10.51 15.79
CA ARG A 185 -1.77 9.12 16.28
C ARG A 185 -3.01 8.92 17.16
N GLU A 186 -3.27 9.82 18.09
CA GLU A 186 -4.48 9.83 18.92
C GLU A 186 -5.77 10.01 18.12
N ALA A 187 -5.76 10.85 17.10
CA ALA A 187 -6.90 11.07 16.22
C ALA A 187 -7.26 9.81 15.42
N ILE A 188 -6.26 9.09 14.89
CA ILE A 188 -6.46 7.79 14.21
C ILE A 188 -7.01 6.77 15.21
N TRP A 189 -6.38 6.64 16.38
CA TRP A 189 -6.80 5.68 17.40
C TRP A 189 -8.27 5.87 17.82
N ARG A 190 -8.70 7.12 18.02
CA ARG A 190 -10.08 7.43 18.45
C ARG A 190 -11.14 6.91 17.47
N ARG A 191 -10.82 6.77 16.18
CA ARG A 191 -11.74 6.20 15.17
C ARG A 191 -12.03 4.71 15.41
N GLY A 192 -11.13 3.99 16.08
CA GLY A 192 -11.32 2.59 16.44
C GLY A 192 -12.56 2.30 17.28
N LYS A 193 -13.00 3.26 18.09
CA LYS A 193 -14.26 3.17 18.86
C LYS A 193 -15.49 2.97 17.96
N GLN A 194 -15.46 3.54 16.77
CA GLN A 194 -16.53 3.38 15.78
C GLN A 194 -16.24 2.22 14.84
N GLN A 195 -14.98 2.08 14.40
CA GLN A 195 -14.59 1.10 13.38
C GLN A 195 -13.30 0.35 13.76
N ASN A 196 -13.42 -0.94 14.06
CA ASN A 196 -12.34 -1.72 14.68
C ASN A 196 -11.12 -1.94 13.79
N SER A 197 -11.23 -1.79 12.47
CA SER A 197 -10.08 -1.83 11.56
C SER A 197 -8.97 -0.86 11.93
N TYR A 198 -9.30 0.28 12.55
CA TYR A 198 -8.29 1.23 12.99
C TYR A 198 -7.41 0.68 14.13
N TYR A 199 -7.96 -0.16 15.01
CA TYR A 199 -7.19 -0.72 16.13
C TYR A 199 -6.23 -1.82 15.70
N VAL A 200 -6.61 -2.64 14.71
CA VAL A 200 -5.82 -3.81 14.28
C VAL A 200 -4.38 -3.42 13.92
N ALA A 201 -4.20 -2.36 13.14
CA ALA A 201 -2.87 -1.89 12.76
C ALA A 201 -2.01 -1.47 13.97
N PHE A 202 -2.62 -0.89 15.01
CA PHE A 202 -1.91 -0.57 16.25
C PHE A 202 -1.51 -1.83 17.03
N LEU A 203 -2.40 -2.83 17.11
CA LEU A 203 -2.08 -4.11 17.75
C LEU A 203 -0.89 -4.79 17.08
N GLU A 204 -0.78 -4.70 15.76
CA GLU A 204 0.29 -5.35 15.02
C GLU A 204 1.62 -4.59 15.09
N ARG A 205 1.59 -3.25 15.14
CA ARG A 205 2.79 -2.41 15.00
C ARG A 205 3.30 -1.82 16.29
N CYS A 206 2.43 -1.64 17.28
CA CYS A 206 2.78 -0.99 18.55
C CYS A 206 1.95 -1.56 19.71
N PRO A 207 1.96 -2.89 19.92
CA PRO A 207 1.13 -3.54 20.94
C PRO A 207 1.38 -3.07 22.38
N ASN A 208 2.56 -2.50 22.66
CA ASN A 208 2.95 -2.02 23.99
C ASN A 208 2.75 -0.52 24.19
N GLU A 209 2.29 0.22 23.17
CA GLU A 209 2.18 1.69 23.16
C GLU A 209 0.79 2.13 22.68
N LEU A 210 -0.23 1.39 23.11
CA LEU A 210 -1.63 1.70 22.83
C LEU A 210 -2.12 2.88 23.67
N LEU A 211 -3.11 3.61 23.15
CA LEU A 211 -3.52 4.91 23.69
C LEU A 211 -4.77 4.80 24.56
N GLY A 212 -4.59 4.76 25.89
CA GLY A 212 -5.71 4.77 26.85
C GLY A 212 -6.51 3.47 26.94
N MET A 213 -6.00 2.39 26.35
CA MET A 213 -6.46 0.99 26.51
C MET A 213 -5.21 0.12 26.49
N ASP A 214 -5.20 -1.00 27.21
CA ASP A 214 -4.13 -1.99 27.05
C ASP A 214 -4.40 -2.95 25.87
N PHE A 215 -3.41 -3.77 25.54
CA PHE A 215 -3.48 -4.72 24.43
C PHE A 215 -4.65 -5.70 24.58
N VAL A 216 -4.89 -6.18 25.80
CA VAL A 216 -5.92 -7.16 26.12
C VAL A 216 -7.30 -6.56 25.93
N GLU A 217 -7.52 -5.34 26.45
CA GLU A 217 -8.77 -4.61 26.31
C GLU A 217 -9.12 -4.35 24.83
N ALA A 218 -8.14 -3.95 24.03
CA ALA A 218 -8.34 -3.74 22.60
C ALA A 218 -8.69 -5.04 21.86
N CYS A 219 -8.03 -6.16 22.16
CA CYS A 219 -8.35 -7.46 21.59
C CYS A 219 -9.78 -7.91 21.93
N ILE A 220 -10.20 -7.74 23.20
CA ILE A 220 -11.56 -8.07 23.65
C ILE A 220 -12.59 -7.22 22.91
N ASP A 221 -12.36 -5.90 22.79
CA ASP A 221 -13.27 -4.99 22.09
C ASP A 221 -13.43 -5.40 20.61
N ILE A 222 -12.33 -5.70 19.92
CA ILE A 222 -12.38 -6.13 18.51
C ILE A 222 -13.15 -7.43 18.34
N LEU A 223 -12.84 -8.46 19.13
CA LEU A 223 -13.50 -9.77 19.04
C LEU A 223 -14.95 -9.74 19.51
N GLY A 224 -15.33 -8.81 20.39
CA GLY A 224 -16.71 -8.60 20.84
C GLY A 224 -17.62 -7.96 19.79
N ARG A 225 -17.05 -7.13 18.89
CA ARG A 225 -17.75 -6.49 17.77
C ARG A 225 -16.91 -6.53 16.49
N PRO A 226 -16.67 -7.72 15.92
CA PRO A 226 -15.81 -7.87 14.77
C PRO A 226 -16.53 -7.43 13.49
N GLU A 227 -15.82 -6.72 12.61
CA GLU A 227 -16.42 -6.14 11.40
C GLU A 227 -16.32 -7.10 10.22
N THR A 228 -15.11 -7.57 9.92
CA THR A 228 -14.80 -8.44 8.79
C THR A 228 -13.92 -9.61 9.22
N GLN A 229 -13.83 -10.61 8.34
CA GLN A 229 -12.98 -11.79 8.58
C GLN A 229 -11.52 -11.40 8.71
N GLU A 230 -11.06 -10.46 7.89
CA GLU A 230 -9.69 -9.96 7.93
C GLU A 230 -9.34 -9.28 9.27
N VAL A 231 -10.26 -8.48 9.81
CA VAL A 231 -10.10 -7.87 11.13
C VAL A 231 -9.94 -8.94 12.22
N VAL A 232 -10.72 -10.03 12.15
CA VAL A 232 -10.60 -11.16 13.08
C VAL A 232 -9.27 -11.86 12.91
N SER A 233 -8.93 -12.30 11.69
CA SER A 233 -7.71 -13.05 11.38
C SER A 233 -6.45 -12.31 11.85
N ARG A 234 -6.31 -11.03 11.48
CA ARG A 234 -5.18 -10.19 11.88
C ARG A 234 -5.12 -9.97 13.39
N THR A 235 -6.26 -9.83 14.05
CA THR A 235 -6.32 -9.71 15.52
C THR A 235 -5.86 -11.00 16.21
N LEU A 236 -6.29 -12.19 15.72
CA LEU A 236 -5.85 -13.47 16.25
C LEU A 236 -4.34 -13.66 16.08
N ASP A 237 -3.79 -13.33 14.92
CA ASP A 237 -2.34 -13.38 14.69
C ASP A 237 -1.59 -12.39 15.58
N ALA A 238 -2.13 -11.19 15.82
CA ALA A 238 -1.56 -10.21 16.74
C ALA A 238 -1.52 -10.72 18.17
N ILE A 239 -2.59 -11.37 18.65
CA ILE A 239 -2.66 -12.03 19.97
C ILE A 239 -1.54 -13.07 20.09
N GLY A 240 -1.46 -14.01 19.14
CA GLY A 240 -0.44 -15.05 19.15
C GLY A 240 0.98 -14.49 19.19
N ARG A 241 1.27 -13.51 18.32
CA ARG A 241 2.57 -12.82 18.27
C ARG A 241 2.91 -12.12 19.59
N HIS A 242 1.97 -11.38 20.16
CA HIS A 242 2.16 -10.65 21.42
C HIS A 242 2.48 -11.61 22.57
N PHE A 243 1.65 -12.64 22.76
CA PHE A 243 1.84 -13.57 23.89
C PHE A 243 3.01 -14.53 23.68
N THR A 244 3.37 -14.89 22.44
CA THR A 244 4.62 -15.62 22.16
C THR A 244 5.84 -14.84 22.63
N ALA A 245 5.87 -13.52 22.38
CA ALA A 245 6.95 -12.66 22.85
C ALA A 245 6.99 -12.57 24.39
N THR A 246 5.83 -12.60 25.06
CA THR A 246 5.70 -12.53 26.52
C THR A 246 6.09 -13.85 27.23
N VAL A 247 5.72 -15.01 26.68
CA VAL A 247 6.00 -16.34 27.26
C VAL A 247 7.50 -16.67 27.20
N GLY A 248 8.22 -16.16 26.19
CA GLY A 248 9.66 -16.41 26.04
C GLY A 248 10.00 -17.90 25.87
N ALA A 249 11.17 -18.32 26.36
CA ALA A 249 11.71 -19.67 26.15
C ALA A 249 11.42 -20.69 27.28
N ALA A 250 10.70 -20.30 28.34
CA ALA A 250 10.45 -21.15 29.53
C ALA A 250 8.94 -21.41 29.76
N PRO A 251 8.29 -22.23 28.90
CA PRO A 251 6.84 -22.44 28.92
C PRO A 251 6.31 -23.18 30.15
N GLU A 252 7.15 -23.92 30.88
CA GLU A 252 6.72 -24.76 32.03
C GLU A 252 6.32 -23.95 33.27
N GLU A 253 6.86 -22.74 33.46
CA GLU A 253 6.52 -21.86 34.60
C GLU A 253 5.42 -20.84 34.24
N THR A 254 4.94 -20.85 33.00
CA THR A 254 4.03 -19.84 32.48
C THR A 254 2.56 -20.25 32.68
N PRO A 255 1.68 -19.35 33.17
CA PRO A 255 0.24 -19.62 33.29
C PRO A 255 -0.35 -20.26 32.03
N ALA A 256 -1.20 -21.27 32.22
CA ALA A 256 -1.76 -22.04 31.10
C ALA A 256 -2.56 -21.17 30.11
N SER A 257 -3.17 -20.07 30.56
CA SER A 257 -3.87 -19.10 29.70
C SER A 257 -2.91 -18.40 28.74
N LEU A 258 -1.75 -17.94 29.22
CA LEU A 258 -0.73 -17.30 28.36
C LEU A 258 -0.17 -18.26 27.32
N ASN A 259 0.07 -19.52 27.70
CA ASN A 259 0.50 -20.57 26.77
C ASN A 259 -0.56 -20.86 25.69
N ARG A 260 -1.86 -20.82 26.02
CA ARG A 260 -2.94 -20.95 25.03
C ARG A 260 -3.01 -19.74 24.11
N LEU A 261 -2.94 -18.52 24.66
CA LEU A 261 -2.97 -17.28 23.88
C LEU A 261 -1.79 -17.15 22.91
N ALA A 262 -0.59 -17.60 23.29
CA ALA A 262 0.57 -17.63 22.40
C ALA A 262 0.38 -18.53 21.17
N ARG A 263 -0.54 -19.49 21.21
CA ARG A 263 -0.85 -20.41 20.10
C ARG A 263 -2.04 -19.95 19.25
N VAL A 264 -2.65 -18.81 19.58
CA VAL A 264 -3.75 -18.23 18.81
C VAL A 264 -3.22 -17.72 17.47
N SER A 265 -3.96 -18.00 16.40
CA SER A 265 -3.69 -17.48 15.05
C SER A 265 -4.96 -17.52 14.21
N ALA A 266 -4.93 -16.86 13.06
CA ALA A 266 -5.99 -16.87 12.06
C ALA A 266 -6.42 -18.29 11.63
N ALA A 267 -5.48 -19.26 11.68
CA ALA A 267 -5.71 -20.66 11.33
C ALA A 267 -6.85 -21.33 12.12
N LEU A 268 -7.16 -20.82 13.32
CA LEU A 268 -8.28 -21.31 14.13
C LEU A 268 -9.64 -21.02 13.49
N THR A 269 -9.74 -19.97 12.67
CA THR A 269 -10.97 -19.56 11.98
C THR A 269 -11.05 -19.99 10.52
N ASP A 270 -9.96 -20.45 9.91
CA ASP A 270 -9.91 -20.86 8.50
C ASP A 270 -11.02 -21.86 8.10
N PRO A 271 -11.33 -22.92 8.88
CA PRO A 271 -12.39 -23.87 8.50
C PRO A 271 -13.79 -23.23 8.46
N ILE A 272 -14.00 -22.16 9.24
CA ILE A 272 -15.26 -21.42 9.30
C ILE A 272 -15.35 -20.47 8.11
N PHE A 273 -14.30 -19.69 7.87
CA PHE A 273 -14.25 -18.69 6.79
C PHE A 273 -14.18 -19.33 5.41
N ALA A 274 -13.56 -20.49 5.25
CA ALA A 274 -13.61 -21.27 4.01
C ALA A 274 -15.04 -21.66 3.58
N ARG A 275 -16.02 -21.60 4.50
CA ARG A 275 -17.41 -22.01 4.26
C ARG A 275 -18.41 -20.88 4.48
N SER A 276 -17.95 -19.66 4.74
CA SER A 276 -18.82 -18.54 5.05
C SER A 276 -18.18 -17.23 4.66
N SER A 277 -18.93 -16.36 3.99
CA SER A 277 -18.60 -14.95 3.75
C SER A 277 -19.30 -14.00 4.73
N ALA A 278 -19.78 -14.51 5.86
CA ALA A 278 -20.51 -13.71 6.83
C ALA A 278 -19.63 -12.60 7.42
N ILE A 279 -20.25 -11.45 7.71
CA ILE A 279 -19.64 -10.28 8.38
C ILE A 279 -20.46 -9.86 9.61
N GLY A 280 -19.91 -8.98 10.44
CA GLY A 280 -20.60 -8.39 11.59
C GLY A 280 -21.19 -9.42 12.58
N SER A 281 -22.44 -9.20 13.00
CA SER A 281 -23.09 -10.01 14.05
C SER A 281 -23.32 -11.48 13.69
N LEU A 282 -23.47 -11.80 12.39
CA LEU A 282 -23.58 -13.19 11.93
C LEU A 282 -22.22 -13.87 11.95
N MET A 283 -21.16 -13.18 11.53
CA MET A 283 -19.78 -13.67 11.62
C MET A 283 -19.40 -13.95 13.07
N ARG A 284 -19.70 -13.02 13.99
CA ARG A 284 -19.45 -13.19 15.43
C ARG A 284 -20.01 -14.51 15.94
N ARG A 285 -21.31 -14.75 15.74
CA ARG A 285 -21.97 -16.02 16.11
C ARG A 285 -21.33 -17.28 15.51
N LYS A 286 -20.74 -17.18 14.31
CA LYS A 286 -20.05 -18.30 13.66
C LYS A 286 -18.67 -18.58 14.26
N ILE A 287 -17.96 -17.54 14.69
CA ILE A 287 -16.63 -17.65 15.31
C ILE A 287 -16.70 -17.83 16.83
N ASP A 288 -17.86 -17.69 17.47
CA ASP A 288 -18.09 -17.94 18.91
C ASP A 288 -17.42 -19.25 19.40
N PRO A 289 -17.50 -20.41 18.70
CA PRO A 289 -16.86 -21.65 19.16
C PRO A 289 -15.34 -21.57 19.31
N VAL A 290 -14.70 -20.64 18.59
CA VAL A 290 -13.25 -20.39 18.64
C VAL A 290 -12.94 -19.25 19.62
N THR A 291 -13.68 -18.15 19.51
CA THR A 291 -13.39 -16.91 20.24
C THR A 291 -13.78 -16.97 21.71
N THR A 292 -14.70 -17.85 22.13
CA THR A 292 -15.16 -17.93 23.53
C THR A 292 -14.02 -18.25 24.51
N SER A 293 -13.18 -19.25 24.20
CA SER A 293 -12.06 -19.62 25.07
C SER A 293 -10.95 -18.57 25.06
N ILE A 294 -10.69 -17.97 23.90
CA ILE A 294 -9.71 -16.88 23.74
C ILE A 294 -10.13 -15.66 24.57
N LEU A 295 -11.40 -15.25 24.47
CA LEU A 295 -11.96 -14.15 25.27
C LEU A 295 -11.88 -14.43 26.77
N ALA A 296 -12.19 -15.66 27.19
CA ALA A 296 -12.06 -16.05 28.60
C ALA A 296 -10.60 -15.94 29.09
N ASP A 297 -9.64 -16.40 28.30
CA ASP A 297 -8.22 -16.30 28.65
C ASP A 297 -7.72 -14.84 28.68
N LEU A 298 -8.22 -13.98 27.77
CA LEU A 298 -7.94 -12.55 27.78
C LEU A 298 -8.53 -11.84 29.00
N GLU A 299 -9.79 -12.13 29.36
CA GLU A 299 -10.45 -11.53 30.52
C GLU A 299 -9.74 -11.87 31.84
N LEU A 300 -9.09 -13.03 31.95
CA LEU A 300 -8.24 -13.37 33.11
C LEU A 300 -7.02 -12.46 33.27
N LEU A 301 -6.59 -11.79 32.19
CA LEU A 301 -5.41 -10.92 32.16
C LEU A 301 -5.76 -9.44 32.24
N LYS A 302 -7.04 -9.10 32.20
CA LYS A 302 -7.53 -7.73 32.30
C LYS A 302 -7.22 -7.19 33.69
N LYS A 303 -6.52 -6.06 33.75
CA LYS A 303 -6.15 -5.38 35.00
C LYS A 303 -7.15 -4.29 35.36
#